data_AF-A0A519UVL0-F1
#
_entry.id   AF-A0A519UVL0-F1
#
_cell.length_a   1.000
_cell.length_b   1.000
_cell.length_c   1.000
_cell.angle_alpha   90.00
_cell.angle_beta   90.00
_cell.angle_gamma   90.00
#
_symmetry.space_group_name_H-M   'P 1'
#
loop_
_entity.id
_entity.type
_entity.pdbx_description
1 polymer ?
#
loop_
_entity_poly.entity_id
_entity_poly.type
_entity_poly.pdbx_seq_one_letter_code
_entity_poly.pdbx_strand_id
1 'polypeptide(L)'
;MAGPGRAAPTLPLVRPALGQRRFRSGAVEAIIEEFGRQVPDAELAWLFGNCLAYSLDSTVRYAAPGGVPDTYVSPGDIDAMWLRDSAAQLWPYLRLAPREASLRLLLAGAIRRQARCIRLDPYASAFYEDLARTGASQPGQPTLLPGVQERKWAIDSLCYPLRLAYHYW
;
A
#
# COMPACT_ATOMS: atom_id res chain seq x y z
N MET A 1 -27.11 18.12 32.62
CA MET A 1 -26.60 19.27 31.85
C MET A 1 -25.94 18.74 30.60
N ALA A 2 -26.64 18.82 29.46
CA ALA A 2 -26.06 18.51 28.16
C ALA A 2 -25.12 19.68 27.80
N GLY A 3 -23.84 19.37 27.54
CA GLY A 3 -22.89 20.38 27.04
C GLY A 3 -23.38 20.97 25.72
N PRO A 4 -22.93 22.20 25.36
CA PRO A 4 -23.36 22.83 24.12
C PRO A 4 -23.06 21.89 22.95
N GLY A 5 -24.12 21.53 22.22
CA GLY A 5 -24.03 20.66 21.05
C GLY A 5 -23.10 21.29 20.03
N ARG A 6 -21.87 20.77 19.96
CA ARG A 6 -20.91 21.15 18.93
C ARG A 6 -21.55 20.81 17.59
N ALA A 7 -21.71 21.82 16.72
CA ALA A 7 -22.21 21.59 15.36
C ALA A 7 -21.41 20.46 14.72
N ALA A 8 -22.11 19.52 14.06
CA ALA A 8 -21.45 18.42 13.39
C ALA A 8 -20.39 18.98 12.42
N PRO A 9 -19.13 18.56 12.49
CA PRO A 9 -18.10 19.07 11.61
C PRO A 9 -18.48 18.79 10.15
N THR A 10 -18.30 19.77 9.28
CA THR A 10 -18.43 19.55 7.83
C THR A 10 -17.18 18.79 7.38
N LEU A 11 -17.32 17.48 7.17
CA LEU A 11 -16.22 16.59 6.80
C LEU A 11 -16.02 16.59 5.28
N PRO A 12 -14.82 16.92 4.76
CA PRO A 12 -14.60 17.01 3.32
C PRO A 12 -14.52 15.64 2.64
N LEU A 13 -14.89 15.58 1.36
CA LEU A 13 -14.63 14.40 0.52
C LEU A 13 -13.15 14.40 0.10
N VAL A 14 -12.37 13.47 0.67
CA VAL A 14 -10.90 13.40 0.42
C VAL A 14 -10.46 12.16 -0.34
N ARG A 15 -11.30 11.12 -0.44
CA ARG A 15 -11.02 9.96 -1.29
C ARG A 15 -11.16 10.36 -2.76
N PRO A 16 -10.28 9.87 -3.67
CA PRO A 16 -10.46 10.06 -5.10
C PRO A 16 -11.84 9.61 -5.58
N ALA A 17 -12.35 10.29 -6.61
CA ALA A 17 -13.58 9.88 -7.27
C ALA A 17 -13.46 8.43 -7.76
N LEU A 18 -14.57 7.68 -7.80
CA LEU A 18 -14.55 6.25 -8.11
C LEU A 18 -13.74 5.92 -9.37
N GLY A 19 -13.88 6.71 -10.45
CA GLY A 19 -13.15 6.54 -11.71
C GLY A 19 -11.64 6.78 -11.64
N GLN A 20 -11.15 7.40 -10.57
CA GLN A 20 -9.74 7.76 -10.37
C GLN A 20 -9.02 6.85 -9.36
N ARG A 21 -9.76 5.98 -8.67
CA ARG A 21 -9.18 5.03 -7.71
C ARG A 21 -8.34 3.98 -8.45
N ARG A 22 -7.14 3.72 -7.95
CA ARG A 22 -6.18 2.79 -8.58
C ARG A 22 -6.60 1.33 -8.50
N PHE A 23 -7.28 0.95 -7.43
CA PHE A 23 -7.79 -0.39 -7.22
C PHE A 23 -9.10 -0.33 -6.43
N ARG A 24 -10.03 -1.26 -6.71
CA ARG A 24 -11.33 -1.32 -6.04
C ARG A 24 -11.50 -2.68 -5.38
N SER A 25 -11.98 -2.68 -4.15
CA SER A 25 -12.33 -3.89 -3.41
C SER A 25 -13.73 -3.74 -2.81
N GLY A 26 -14.64 -4.63 -3.20
CA GLY A 26 -15.98 -4.66 -2.62
C GLY A 26 -15.95 -5.03 -1.14
N ALA A 27 -15.03 -5.91 -0.74
CA ALA A 27 -14.87 -6.29 0.67
C ALA A 27 -14.41 -5.11 1.55
N VAL A 28 -13.54 -4.25 1.04
CA VAL A 28 -13.09 -3.06 1.77
C VAL A 28 -14.22 -2.03 1.88
N GLU A 29 -14.97 -1.75 0.81
CA GLU A 29 -16.11 -0.82 0.91
C GLU A 29 -17.18 -1.32 1.89
N ALA A 30 -17.47 -2.64 1.90
CA ALA A 30 -18.41 -3.22 2.86
C ALA A 30 -17.95 -3.07 4.31
N ILE A 31 -16.64 -3.15 4.59
CA ILE A 31 -16.09 -2.92 5.93
C ILE A 31 -16.21 -1.45 6.34
N ILE A 32 -15.99 -0.52 5.40
CA ILE A 32 -16.13 0.92 5.65
C ILE A 32 -17.59 1.25 5.98
N GLU A 33 -18.53 0.71 5.22
CA GLU A 33 -19.97 0.89 5.45
C GLU A 33 -20.39 0.31 6.81
N GLU A 34 -19.97 -0.91 7.12
CA GLU A 34 -20.34 -1.55 8.38
C GLU A 34 -19.73 -0.85 9.59
N PHE A 35 -18.47 -0.40 9.50
CA PHE A 35 -17.85 0.40 10.56
C PHE A 35 -18.62 1.70 10.78
N GLY A 36 -19.02 2.40 9.71
CA GLY A 36 -19.82 3.63 9.81
C GLY A 36 -21.22 3.41 10.40
N ARG A 37 -21.82 2.23 10.22
CA ARG A 37 -23.08 1.86 10.88
C ARG A 37 -22.92 1.57 12.37
N GLN A 38 -21.78 1.00 12.78
CA GLN A 38 -21.54 0.57 14.17
C GLN A 38 -20.91 1.66 15.06
N VAL A 39 -20.27 2.67 14.46
CA VAL A 39 -19.53 3.71 15.19
C VAL A 39 -20.30 5.04 15.13
N PRO A 40 -20.87 5.52 16.26
CA PRO A 40 -21.65 6.76 16.29
C PRO A 40 -20.86 8.04 15.99
N ASP A 41 -19.54 8.00 16.18
CA ASP A 41 -18.66 9.14 15.91
C ASP A 41 -18.41 9.27 14.40
N ALA A 42 -19.05 10.29 13.79
CA ALA A 42 -18.98 10.55 12.36
C ALA A 42 -17.58 10.91 11.87
N GLU A 43 -16.77 11.60 12.69
CA GLU A 43 -15.40 11.96 12.34
C GLU A 43 -14.50 10.72 12.35
N LEU A 44 -14.69 9.83 13.33
CA LEU A 44 -13.97 8.57 13.39
C LEU A 44 -14.33 7.63 12.22
N ALA A 45 -15.62 7.52 11.87
CA ALA A 45 -16.06 6.74 10.72
C ALA A 45 -15.48 7.29 9.40
N TRP A 46 -15.44 8.62 9.26
CA TRP A 46 -14.83 9.30 8.12
C TRP A 46 -13.32 9.03 8.05
N LEU A 47 -12.59 9.22 9.16
CA LEU A 47 -11.15 8.92 9.25
C LEU A 47 -10.84 7.47 8.88
N PHE A 48 -11.60 6.53 9.43
CA PHE A 48 -11.44 5.10 9.17
C PHE A 48 -11.59 4.78 7.68
N GLY A 49 -12.68 5.25 7.04
CA GLY A 49 -12.92 5.01 5.63
C GLY A 49 -11.85 5.60 4.72
N ASN A 50 -11.36 6.80 5.05
CA ASN A 50 -10.29 7.45 4.30
C ASN A 50 -8.96 6.70 4.44
N CYS A 51 -8.59 6.30 5.65
CA CYS A 51 -7.31 5.65 5.92
C CYS A 51 -7.28 4.20 5.43
N LEU A 52 -8.34 3.43 5.69
CA LEU A 52 -8.39 2.02 5.30
C LEU A 52 -8.32 1.85 3.78
N ALA A 53 -8.94 2.75 3.01
CA ALA A 53 -8.94 2.66 1.56
C ALA A 53 -7.73 3.34 0.89
N TYR A 54 -6.97 4.18 1.60
CA TYR A 54 -5.97 5.07 1.00
C TYR A 54 -5.00 4.35 0.06
N SER A 55 -4.43 3.23 0.50
CA SER A 55 -3.46 2.48 -0.31
C SER A 55 -4.09 1.99 -1.62
N LEU A 56 -5.28 1.38 -1.55
CA LEU A 56 -5.99 0.89 -2.73
C LEU A 56 -6.44 2.02 -3.66
N ASP A 57 -6.89 3.13 -3.09
CA ASP A 57 -7.39 4.26 -3.85
C ASP A 57 -6.26 4.98 -4.59
N SER A 58 -5.09 5.13 -3.98
CA SER A 58 -4.10 6.12 -4.41
C SER A 58 -2.70 5.58 -4.70
N THR A 59 -2.25 4.54 -3.98
CA THR A 59 -0.82 4.19 -3.96
C THR A 59 -0.45 2.89 -4.65
N VAL A 60 -1.41 1.96 -4.78
CA VAL A 60 -1.18 0.72 -5.51
C VAL A 60 -1.20 0.95 -7.01
N ARG A 61 -0.34 0.24 -7.74
CA ARG A 61 -0.37 0.11 -9.19
C ARG A 61 -0.29 -1.37 -9.52
N TYR A 62 -1.45 -1.96 -9.83
CA TYR A 62 -1.60 -3.37 -10.16
C TYR A 62 -1.54 -3.57 -11.67
N ALA A 63 -0.76 -4.56 -12.09
CA ALA A 63 -0.71 -5.04 -13.46
C ALA A 63 -0.60 -6.57 -13.47
N ALA A 64 -0.85 -7.17 -14.64
CA ALA A 64 -0.66 -8.61 -14.83
C ALA A 64 0.00 -8.89 -16.20
N PRO A 65 1.23 -8.40 -16.46
CA PRO A 65 1.90 -8.64 -17.74
C PRO A 65 2.05 -10.14 -17.98
N GLY A 66 1.59 -10.60 -19.15
CA GLY A 66 1.59 -12.04 -19.48
C GLY A 66 0.72 -12.89 -18.54
N GLY A 67 -0.29 -12.31 -17.89
CA GLY A 67 -1.15 -13.00 -16.93
C GLY A 67 -0.52 -13.21 -15.54
N VAL A 68 0.67 -12.64 -15.30
CA VAL A 68 1.40 -12.80 -14.05
C VAL A 68 1.23 -11.55 -13.18
N PRO A 69 0.62 -11.66 -11.99
CA PRO A 69 0.40 -10.51 -11.12
C PRO A 69 1.69 -9.76 -10.75
N ASP A 70 1.61 -8.44 -10.80
CA ASP A 70 2.62 -7.51 -10.33
C ASP A 70 1.96 -6.30 -9.66
N THR A 71 2.37 -5.97 -8.44
CA THR A 71 1.81 -4.83 -7.72
C THR A 71 2.96 -3.98 -7.20
N TYR A 72 3.01 -2.74 -7.66
CA TYR A 72 3.86 -1.70 -7.10
C TYR A 72 3.06 -0.89 -6.07
N VAL A 73 3.69 -0.48 -4.97
CA VAL A 73 3.03 0.28 -3.90
C VAL A 73 3.93 1.43 -3.47
N SER A 74 3.52 2.67 -3.76
CA SER A 74 4.25 3.85 -3.31
C SER A 74 3.79 4.33 -1.91
N PRO A 75 4.55 5.20 -1.24
CA PRO A 75 4.03 5.94 -0.09
C PRO A 75 2.95 6.96 -0.51
N GLY A 76 3.00 7.44 -1.77
CA GLY A 76 1.97 8.28 -2.39
C GLY A 76 2.55 9.47 -3.16
N ASP A 77 3.44 10.21 -2.51
CA ASP A 77 4.07 11.45 -3.00
C ASP A 77 5.45 11.23 -3.63
N ILE A 78 6.12 10.13 -3.29
CA ILE A 78 7.43 9.75 -3.81
C ILE A 78 7.29 8.57 -4.76
N ASP A 79 7.92 8.66 -5.94
CA ASP A 79 8.03 7.54 -6.87
C ASP A 79 9.11 6.54 -6.42
N ALA A 80 8.81 5.84 -5.33
CA ALA A 80 9.60 4.72 -4.82
C ALA A 80 8.70 3.77 -4.03
N MET A 81 9.08 2.49 -3.96
CA MET A 81 8.45 1.48 -3.12
C MET A 81 9.46 1.01 -2.08
N TRP A 82 9.20 1.33 -0.81
CA TRP A 82 9.93 0.71 0.31
C TRP A 82 9.38 -0.69 0.59
N LEU A 83 10.28 -1.65 0.81
CA LEU A 83 9.89 -3.04 1.12
C LEU A 83 9.04 -3.13 2.40
N ARG A 84 9.42 -2.36 3.43
CA ARG A 84 8.67 -2.25 4.69
C ARG A 84 7.28 -1.67 4.46
N ASP A 85 7.23 -0.46 3.91
CA ASP A 85 6.02 0.34 3.81
C ASP A 85 4.99 -0.34 2.92
N SER A 86 5.41 -0.88 1.76
CA SER A 86 4.53 -1.62 0.86
C SER A 86 3.88 -2.85 1.52
N ALA A 87 4.63 -3.60 2.32
CA ALA A 87 4.08 -4.74 3.06
C ALA A 87 3.11 -4.29 4.17
N ALA A 88 3.47 -3.23 4.91
CA ALA A 88 2.64 -2.69 5.98
C ALA A 88 1.33 -2.09 5.44
N GLN A 89 1.38 -1.35 4.33
CA GLN A 89 0.23 -0.75 3.65
C GLN A 89 -0.79 -1.81 3.20
N LEU A 90 -0.33 -3.00 2.81
CA LEU A 90 -1.18 -4.08 2.33
C LEU A 90 -1.64 -5.06 3.43
N TRP A 91 -0.98 -5.04 4.58
CA TRP A 91 -1.24 -5.95 5.69
C TRP A 91 -2.72 -6.05 6.11
N PRO A 92 -3.48 -4.94 6.25
CA PRO A 92 -4.89 -5.02 6.67
C PRO A 92 -5.78 -5.85 5.73
N TYR A 93 -5.42 -5.94 4.44
CA TYR A 93 -6.22 -6.60 3.43
C TYR A 93 -6.01 -8.12 3.37
N LEU A 94 -4.98 -8.67 4.04
CA LEU A 94 -4.72 -10.11 4.09
C LEU A 94 -5.95 -10.91 4.55
N ARG A 95 -6.64 -10.39 5.57
CA ARG A 95 -7.85 -11.02 6.14
C ARG A 95 -9.01 -11.12 5.14
N LEU A 96 -8.97 -10.35 4.06
CA LEU A 96 -9.99 -10.28 3.02
C LEU A 96 -9.63 -11.12 1.79
N ALA A 97 -8.35 -11.49 1.63
CA ALA A 97 -7.86 -12.25 0.48
C ALA A 97 -8.60 -13.58 0.24
N PRO A 98 -9.02 -14.35 1.27
CA PRO A 98 -9.80 -15.57 1.05
C PRO A 98 -11.20 -15.31 0.44
N ARG A 99 -11.73 -14.10 0.60
CA ARG A 99 -13.10 -13.72 0.21
C ARG A 99 -13.15 -12.94 -1.09
N GLU A 100 -12.03 -12.41 -1.56
CA GLU A 100 -11.97 -11.57 -2.76
C GLU A 100 -10.74 -11.90 -3.61
N ALA A 101 -10.98 -12.53 -4.77
CA ALA A 101 -9.92 -13.00 -5.67
C ALA A 101 -9.03 -11.88 -6.20
N SER A 102 -9.59 -10.69 -6.47
CA SER A 102 -8.83 -9.50 -6.90
C SER A 102 -7.82 -9.07 -5.85
N LEU A 103 -8.21 -8.99 -4.57
CA LEU A 103 -7.26 -8.69 -3.48
C LEU A 103 -6.19 -9.76 -3.35
N ARG A 104 -6.55 -11.03 -3.50
CA ARG A 104 -5.57 -12.13 -3.48
C ARG A 104 -4.53 -12.00 -4.59
N LEU A 105 -4.93 -11.57 -5.78
CA LEU A 105 -4.02 -11.31 -6.90
C LEU A 105 -3.16 -10.06 -6.66
N LEU A 106 -3.73 -9.00 -6.10
CA LEU A 106 -3.00 -7.79 -5.72
C LEU A 106 -1.91 -8.08 -4.69
N LEU A 107 -2.23 -8.85 -3.64
CA LEU A 107 -1.27 -9.25 -2.60
C LEU A 107 -0.17 -10.16 -3.18
N ALA A 108 -0.56 -11.15 -4.01
CA ALA A 108 0.41 -12.00 -4.71
C ALA A 108 1.36 -11.17 -5.60
N GLY A 109 0.82 -10.19 -6.33
CA GLY A 109 1.62 -9.28 -7.16
C GLY A 109 2.62 -8.47 -6.33
N ALA A 110 2.24 -8.01 -5.14
CA ALA A 110 3.14 -7.27 -4.25
C ALA A 110 4.26 -8.15 -3.69
N ILE A 111 3.94 -9.35 -3.21
CA ILE A 111 4.93 -10.33 -2.73
C ILE A 111 5.92 -10.67 -3.85
N ARG A 112 5.42 -10.89 -5.07
CA ARG A 112 6.26 -11.16 -6.25
C ARG A 112 7.16 -9.97 -6.58
N ARG A 113 6.63 -8.75 -6.58
CA ARG A 113 7.41 -7.52 -6.79
C ARG A 113 8.51 -7.37 -5.74
N GLN A 114 8.16 -7.49 -4.46
CA GLN A 114 9.11 -7.42 -3.34
C GLN A 114 10.22 -8.47 -3.45
N ALA A 115 9.89 -9.71 -3.84
CA ALA A 115 10.89 -10.74 -4.07
C ALA A 115 11.85 -10.40 -5.22
N ARG A 116 11.35 -9.76 -6.31
CA ARG A 116 12.23 -9.28 -7.39
C ARG A 116 13.14 -8.14 -6.92
N CYS A 117 12.64 -7.22 -6.11
CA CYS A 117 13.41 -6.15 -5.50
C CYS A 117 14.53 -6.69 -4.58
N ILE A 118 14.23 -7.66 -3.70
CA ILE A 118 15.24 -8.30 -2.84
C ILE A 118 16.31 -9.01 -3.67
N ARG A 119 15.91 -9.69 -4.77
CA ARG A 119 16.86 -10.33 -5.69
C ARG A 119 17.74 -9.34 -6.44
N LEU A 120 17.22 -8.14 -6.71
CA LEU A 120 17.95 -7.07 -7.39
C LEU A 120 19.04 -6.50 -6.49
N ASP A 121 18.70 -6.13 -5.25
CA ASP A 121 19.67 -5.73 -4.24
C ASP A 121 19.12 -5.95 -2.82
N PRO A 122 19.61 -6.97 -2.08
CA PRO A 122 19.11 -7.24 -0.74
C PRO A 122 19.52 -6.15 0.26
N TYR A 123 20.45 -5.25 -0.07
CA TYR A 123 20.84 -4.15 0.81
C TYR A 123 20.00 -2.87 0.59
N ALA A 124 19.13 -2.85 -0.41
CA ALA A 124 18.30 -1.70 -0.71
C ALA A 124 16.99 -1.67 0.07
N SER A 125 16.61 -0.49 0.52
CA SER A 125 15.35 -0.22 1.23
C SER A 125 14.21 0.09 0.26
N ALA A 126 14.52 0.77 -0.86
CA ALA A 126 13.53 1.32 -1.78
C ALA A 126 13.87 1.12 -3.25
N PHE A 127 12.83 0.91 -4.07
CA PHE A 127 12.95 0.55 -5.48
C PHE A 127 12.00 1.38 -6.34
N TYR A 128 12.41 1.68 -7.57
CA TYR A 128 11.54 2.29 -8.57
C TYR A 128 10.53 1.28 -9.14
N GLU A 129 9.43 1.78 -9.70
CA GLU A 129 8.51 0.94 -10.47
C GLU A 129 9.18 0.40 -11.74
N ASP A 130 9.87 1.28 -12.46
CA ASP A 130 10.73 0.93 -13.58
C ASP A 130 12.09 0.44 -13.07
N LEU A 131 12.34 -0.86 -13.19
CA LEU A 131 13.59 -1.48 -12.75
C LEU A 131 14.79 -1.17 -13.68
N ALA A 132 14.57 -0.53 -14.83
CA ALA A 132 15.64 -0.03 -15.69
C ALA A 132 16.10 1.39 -15.31
N ARG A 133 15.30 2.13 -14.53
CA ARG A 133 15.62 3.49 -14.10
C ARG A 133 16.84 3.50 -13.19
N THR A 134 17.83 4.34 -13.51
CA THR A 134 19.01 4.54 -12.65
C THR A 134 18.84 5.82 -11.84
N GLY A 135 18.89 5.71 -10.51
CA GLY A 135 18.90 6.85 -9.60
C GLY A 135 20.27 7.54 -9.55
N ALA A 136 20.30 8.78 -9.06
CA ALA A 136 21.56 9.47 -8.80
C ALA A 136 22.14 9.02 -7.45
N SER A 137 23.38 8.52 -7.45
CA SER A 137 24.13 8.29 -6.22
C SER A 137 24.58 9.60 -5.60
N GLN A 138 24.50 9.71 -4.28
CA GLN A 138 25.08 10.86 -3.56
C GLN A 138 26.58 10.64 -3.30
N PRO A 139 27.38 11.71 -3.23
CA PRO A 139 28.78 11.62 -2.81
C PRO A 139 28.91 10.88 -1.46
N GLY A 140 29.81 9.89 -1.40
CA GLY A 140 30.04 9.09 -0.19
C GLY A 140 29.04 7.94 0.04
N GLN A 141 28.09 7.71 -0.88
CA GLN A 141 27.20 6.54 -0.85
C GLN A 141 27.58 5.50 -1.91
N PRO A 142 27.23 4.22 -1.72
CA PRO A 142 27.40 3.20 -2.75
C PRO A 142 26.67 3.56 -4.04
N THR A 143 27.22 3.11 -5.17
CA THR A 143 26.54 3.22 -6.48
C THR A 143 25.21 2.48 -6.45
N LEU A 144 24.15 3.12 -6.93
CA LEU A 144 22.83 2.51 -7.03
C LEU A 144 22.78 1.62 -8.29
N LEU A 145 22.29 0.39 -8.13
CA LEU A 145 21.94 -0.44 -9.27
C LEU A 145 20.69 0.13 -9.98
N PRO A 146 20.50 -0.11 -11.29
CA PRO A 146 19.24 0.17 -11.95
C PRO A 146 18.07 -0.45 -11.18
N GLY A 147 16.99 0.31 -11.01
CA GLY A 147 15.81 -0.06 -10.23
C GLY A 147 15.89 0.24 -8.74
N VAL A 148 17.06 0.56 -8.19
CA VAL A 148 17.21 0.96 -6.78
C VAL A 148 17.02 2.47 -6.64
N GLN A 149 16.11 2.87 -5.76
CA GLN A 149 15.89 4.28 -5.42
C GLN A 149 16.68 4.69 -4.17
N GLU A 150 16.73 3.82 -3.16
CA GLU A 150 17.48 4.07 -1.93
C GLU A 150 18.16 2.78 -1.44
N ARG A 151 19.46 2.89 -1.12
CA ARG A 151 20.28 1.79 -0.63
C ARG A 151 20.67 1.94 0.85
N LYS A 152 19.71 2.27 1.70
CA LYS A 152 19.90 2.30 3.16
C LYS A 152 19.58 0.93 3.72
N TRP A 153 20.61 0.20 4.09
CA TRP A 153 20.44 -1.15 4.62
C TRP A 153 19.65 -1.13 5.93
N ALA A 154 18.56 -1.88 5.97
CA ALA A 154 17.72 -2.04 7.15
C ALA A 154 17.18 -3.47 7.20
N ILE A 155 17.44 -4.18 8.29
CA ILE A 155 17.07 -5.60 8.48
C ILE A 155 15.58 -5.80 8.22
N ASP A 156 14.75 -4.89 8.70
CA ASP A 156 13.30 -4.97 8.56
C ASP A 156 12.82 -4.90 7.10
N SER A 157 13.62 -4.33 6.19
CA SER A 157 13.31 -4.32 4.75
C SER A 157 13.22 -5.74 4.18
N LEU A 158 13.94 -6.71 4.76
CA LEU A 158 13.80 -8.13 4.39
C LEU A 158 12.72 -8.84 5.22
N CYS A 159 12.50 -8.44 6.48
CA CYS A 159 11.51 -9.07 7.35
C CYS A 159 10.07 -8.82 6.89
N TYR A 160 9.75 -7.60 6.45
CA TYR A 160 8.38 -7.22 6.10
C TYR A 160 7.80 -7.99 4.90
N PRO A 161 8.55 -8.16 3.78
CA PRO A 161 8.11 -9.02 2.68
C PRO A 161 7.91 -10.49 3.09
N LEU A 162 8.80 -11.04 3.92
CA LEU A 162 8.65 -12.41 4.45
C LEU A 162 7.41 -12.53 5.33
N ARG A 163 7.17 -11.55 6.20
CA ARG A 163 5.97 -11.47 7.04
C ARG A 163 4.71 -11.42 6.18
N LEU A 164 4.67 -10.57 5.14
CA LEU A 164 3.52 -10.51 4.23
C LEU A 164 3.29 -11.84 3.53
N ALA A 165 4.36 -12.45 2.99
CA ALA A 165 4.29 -13.72 2.28
C ALA A 165 3.82 -14.88 3.17
N TYR A 166 4.33 -14.96 4.39
CA TYR A 166 3.96 -16.01 5.35
C TYR A 166 2.48 -15.94 5.73
N HIS A 167 1.93 -14.74 5.94
CA HIS A 167 0.53 -14.57 6.30
C HIS A 167 -0.43 -14.58 5.09
N TYR A 168 0.12 -14.51 3.88
CA TYR A 168 -0.63 -14.72 2.65
C TYR A 168 -0.84 -16.20 2.34
N TRP A 169 0.16 -17.04 2.63
CA TRP A 169 0.13 -18.49 2.46
C TRP A 169 -0.88 -19.15 3.42
#